data_AF-A0A9W6NMW9-F1
#
_entry.id   AF-A0A9W6NMW9-F1
#
_cell.length_a   1.000
_cell.length_b   1.000
_cell.length_c   1.000
_cell.angle_alpha   90.00
_cell.angle_beta   90.00
_cell.angle_gamma   90.00
#
_symmetry.space_group_name_H-M   'P 1'
#
loop_
_entity.id
_entity.type
_entity.pdbx_description
1 polymer ?
#
loop_
_entity_poly.entity_id
_entity_poly.type
_entity_poly.pdbx_seq_one_letter_code
_entity_poly.pdbx_strand_id
1 'polypeptide(L)'
;MSGFMTRNELAVWRRVRQYAVPPAMIEEATAARLAGDWRAACAAAGIVPDDDADFGPFRDELPFLVPDLVRWHLPRTPSRGETTVDPRLLIILARDGNRLLGVATPRVGNSTQRLRLVVTHPKNDRYHGERDWSEARHLWDARETDRLVERTCTPRTLEFLALQEAGRDFEAWALAGVQVPEIVFDPQHGWQERFVRRAFVGLDIDPAAVVAAARASGRAVSSISATFRDLLLHTVNGGPPRAEWVPAERNDGARMSLEPFRRPVDLHLVRRGLLAPTALHPLIGPLLRPFAAPAVDKPAVHRAVRVRCGGDWHRLDWDGGRMRMPHGDEERRREHALRALGGELHGCFAAEVAWSSGSGRLPRRLEEQRRDLLLRLLHGDLAAVVARLDAGVDPHVRDRHGRSLLHLLPCVDWRPGWPALLARLLDSGLDLEDRDATGRTPLHSAVHDDGSAALIQALLAAGANPHSRDHFGQSIQEDHERLRDEPFFVVPPK
;
A
#
# COMPACT_ATOMS: atom_id res chain seq x y z
N MET A 1 -19.30 -11.35 -8.68
CA MET A 1 -18.33 -11.07 -7.61
C MET A 1 -18.78 -9.79 -6.93
N SER A 2 -19.20 -9.91 -5.67
CA SER A 2 -19.79 -8.84 -4.84
C SER A 2 -18.83 -7.68 -4.66
N GLY A 3 -19.36 -6.48 -4.48
CA GLY A 3 -18.62 -5.29 -4.02
C GLY A 3 -18.18 -5.33 -2.57
N PHE A 4 -17.95 -6.54 -2.08
CA PHE A 4 -17.45 -6.87 -0.76
C PHE A 4 -15.99 -7.28 -0.93
N MET A 5 -15.12 -6.77 -0.06
CA MET A 5 -13.71 -7.16 -0.08
C MET A 5 -13.61 -8.69 -0.01
N THR A 6 -12.99 -9.27 -1.03
CA THR A 6 -12.73 -10.69 -1.12
C THR A 6 -11.81 -11.13 0.02
N ARG A 7 -11.83 -12.44 0.35
CA ARG A 7 -10.88 -13.00 1.35
C ARG A 7 -9.42 -12.68 1.03
N ASN A 8 -9.06 -12.60 -0.26
CA ASN A 8 -7.72 -12.24 -0.71
C ASN A 8 -7.41 -10.77 -0.42
N GLU A 9 -8.34 -9.86 -0.72
CA GLU A 9 -8.17 -8.43 -0.42
C GLU A 9 -8.03 -8.18 1.08
N LEU A 10 -8.84 -8.84 1.90
CA LEU A 10 -8.72 -8.73 3.36
C LEU A 10 -7.38 -9.26 3.88
N ALA A 11 -6.88 -10.35 3.28
CA ALA A 11 -5.56 -10.87 3.61
C ALA A 11 -4.44 -9.90 3.20
N VAL A 12 -4.61 -9.15 2.10
CA VAL A 12 -3.71 -8.04 1.72
C VAL A 12 -3.76 -6.96 2.79
N TRP A 13 -4.94 -6.50 3.20
CA TRP A 13 -5.09 -5.43 4.18
C TRP A 13 -4.57 -5.79 5.57
N ARG A 14 -4.67 -7.05 5.99
CA ARG A 14 -3.96 -7.52 7.19
C ARG A 14 -2.44 -7.36 7.08
N ARG A 15 -1.87 -7.63 5.90
CA ARG A 15 -0.44 -7.39 5.65
C ARG A 15 -0.13 -5.90 5.61
N VAL A 16 -0.96 -5.08 4.97
CA VAL A 16 -0.82 -3.61 5.00
C VAL A 16 -0.78 -3.12 6.44
N ARG A 17 -1.66 -3.62 7.32
CA ARG A 17 -1.65 -3.26 8.74
C ARG A 17 -0.37 -3.71 9.44
N GLN A 18 0.14 -4.89 9.10
CA GLN A 18 1.35 -5.42 9.70
C GLN A 18 2.61 -4.67 9.27
N TYR A 19 2.69 -4.22 8.02
CA TYR A 19 3.94 -3.71 7.44
C TYR A 19 3.90 -2.22 7.09
N ALA A 20 2.81 -1.74 6.48
CA ALA A 20 2.71 -0.36 6.02
C ALA A 20 2.36 0.62 7.13
N VAL A 21 1.57 0.18 8.13
CA VAL A 21 1.16 0.97 9.30
C VAL A 21 1.27 0.12 10.57
N PRO A 22 2.51 -0.29 10.95
CA PRO A 22 2.73 -1.15 12.12
C PRO A 22 2.38 -0.41 13.43
N PRO A 23 2.12 -1.14 14.53
CA PRO A 23 1.78 -0.53 15.83
C PRO A 23 2.80 0.52 16.30
N ALA A 24 4.09 0.25 16.14
CA ALA A 24 5.15 1.21 16.51
C ALA A 24 5.04 2.54 15.77
N MET A 25 4.66 2.54 14.48
CA MET A 25 4.44 3.76 13.71
C MET A 25 3.29 4.59 14.30
N ILE A 26 2.20 3.93 14.72
CA ILE A 26 1.03 4.59 15.31
C ILE A 26 1.40 5.19 16.66
N GLU A 27 2.15 4.46 17.48
CA GLU A 27 2.63 4.91 18.78
C GLU A 27 3.53 6.14 18.64
N GLU A 28 4.55 6.08 17.78
CA GLU A 28 5.47 7.19 17.49
C GLU A 28 4.75 8.41 16.94
N ALA A 29 3.88 8.24 15.92
CA ALA A 29 3.15 9.32 15.30
C ALA A 29 2.13 9.96 16.27
N THR A 30 1.45 9.13 17.08
CA THR A 30 0.53 9.61 18.11
C THR A 30 1.26 10.42 19.18
N ALA A 31 2.39 9.94 19.67
CA ALA A 31 3.19 10.64 20.67
C ALA A 31 3.65 12.01 20.16
N ALA A 32 4.20 12.07 18.94
CA ALA A 32 4.64 13.31 18.31
C ALA A 32 3.48 14.31 18.10
N ARG A 33 2.33 13.83 17.62
CA ARG A 33 1.12 14.66 17.45
C ARG A 33 0.63 15.23 18.77
N LEU A 34 0.59 14.43 19.83
CA LEU A 34 0.17 14.89 21.17
C LEU A 34 1.17 15.89 21.77
N ALA A 35 2.44 15.83 21.37
CA ALA A 35 3.46 16.83 21.72
C ALA A 35 3.36 18.13 20.88
N GLY A 36 2.46 18.19 19.89
CA GLY A 36 2.30 19.34 18.98
C GLY A 36 3.32 19.39 17.84
N ASP A 37 4.15 18.35 17.68
CA ASP A 37 5.15 18.27 16.62
C ASP A 37 4.60 17.46 15.42
N TRP A 38 3.88 18.17 14.55
CA TRP A 38 3.31 17.55 13.35
C TRP A 38 4.38 17.05 12.37
N ARG A 39 5.59 17.64 12.37
CA ARG A 39 6.69 17.20 11.49
C ARG A 39 7.24 15.87 11.97
N ALA A 40 7.46 15.72 13.28
CA ALA A 40 7.85 14.44 13.86
C ALA A 40 6.76 13.37 13.67
N ALA A 41 5.48 13.73 13.75
CA ALA A 41 4.38 12.81 13.45
C ALA A 41 4.41 12.34 11.99
N CYS A 42 4.59 13.27 11.05
CA CYS A 42 4.75 12.96 9.62
C CYS A 42 5.97 12.05 9.37
N ALA A 43 7.12 12.37 9.98
CA ALA A 43 8.33 11.57 9.89
C ALA A 43 8.10 10.14 10.40
N ALA A 44 7.48 9.96 11.56
CA ALA A 44 7.14 8.63 12.10
C ALA A 44 6.30 7.80 11.12
N ALA A 45 5.34 8.45 10.44
CA ALA A 45 4.47 7.84 9.43
C ALA A 45 5.11 7.70 8.02
N GLY A 46 6.37 8.09 7.84
CA GLY A 46 7.04 8.07 6.53
C GLY A 46 6.40 9.01 5.50
N ILE A 47 5.87 10.14 5.98
CA ILE A 47 5.42 11.28 5.17
C ILE A 47 6.44 12.39 5.36
N VAL A 48 7.10 12.80 4.28
CA VAL A 48 8.12 13.84 4.36
C VAL A 48 7.56 15.17 3.89
N PRO A 49 7.52 16.21 4.74
CA PRO A 49 7.17 17.55 4.32
C PRO A 49 8.11 18.05 3.23
N ASP A 50 7.56 18.73 2.24
CA ASP A 50 8.33 19.47 1.26
C ASP A 50 8.94 20.73 1.92
N ASP A 51 10.26 20.78 2.06
CA ASP A 51 10.94 21.85 2.78
C ASP A 51 10.77 23.22 2.11
N ASP A 52 10.51 23.24 0.79
CA ASP A 52 10.29 24.45 0.01
C ASP A 52 8.82 24.94 0.05
N ALA A 53 7.91 24.16 0.64
CA ALA A 53 6.49 24.47 0.65
C ALA A 53 6.09 25.47 1.75
N ASP A 54 5.30 26.47 1.39
CA ASP A 54 4.67 27.40 2.34
C ASP A 54 3.43 26.77 3.00
N PHE A 55 3.65 26.15 4.17
CA PHE A 55 2.62 25.57 5.02
C PHE A 55 1.84 26.60 5.86
N GLY A 56 2.22 27.88 5.84
CA GLY A 56 1.60 28.94 6.65
C GLY A 56 0.06 29.03 6.57
N PRO A 57 -0.55 28.85 5.37
CA PRO A 57 -2.01 28.83 5.23
C PRO A 57 -2.74 27.71 5.99
N PHE A 58 -2.05 26.61 6.29
CA PHE A 58 -2.66 25.40 6.89
C PHE A 58 -2.20 25.16 8.33
N ARG A 59 -1.68 26.20 9.01
CA ARG A 59 -1.16 26.11 10.38
C ARG A 59 -2.19 25.61 11.40
N ASP A 60 -3.48 25.78 11.11
CA ASP A 60 -4.59 25.41 12.01
C ASP A 60 -5.03 23.95 11.79
N GLU A 61 -4.68 23.34 10.66
CA GLU A 61 -4.89 21.92 10.35
C GLU A 61 -3.73 21.04 10.80
N LEU A 62 -2.49 21.48 10.59
CA LEU A 62 -1.29 20.65 10.76
C LEU A 62 -1.15 20.01 12.16
N PRO A 63 -1.44 20.69 13.28
CA PRO A 63 -1.39 20.07 14.61
C PRO A 63 -2.36 18.89 14.81
N PHE A 64 -3.41 18.83 14.00
CA PHE A 64 -4.44 17.78 14.09
C PHE A 64 -4.30 16.71 13.01
N LEU A 65 -3.30 16.83 12.12
CA LEU A 65 -3.01 15.82 11.11
C LEU A 65 -2.63 14.48 11.78
N VAL A 66 -3.27 13.40 11.33
CA VAL A 66 -3.02 12.02 11.73
C VAL A 66 -2.39 11.27 10.54
N PRO A 67 -1.08 11.42 10.32
CA PRO A 67 -0.43 11.00 9.07
C PRO A 67 -0.40 9.47 8.89
N ASP A 68 -0.31 8.71 9.99
CA ASP A 68 -0.39 7.25 9.97
C ASP A 68 -1.80 6.75 9.61
N LEU A 69 -2.86 7.50 9.96
CA LEU A 69 -4.23 7.24 9.53
C LEU A 69 -4.44 7.59 8.05
N VAL A 70 -3.86 8.68 7.56
CA VAL A 70 -3.80 8.99 6.11
C VAL A 70 -3.19 7.80 5.37
N ARG A 71 -1.98 7.39 5.79
CA ARG A 71 -1.24 6.27 5.19
C ARG A 71 -2.06 4.99 5.18
N TRP A 72 -2.78 4.71 6.26
CA TRP A 72 -3.66 3.55 6.36
C TRP A 72 -4.75 3.56 5.28
N HIS A 73 -5.47 4.67 5.11
CA HIS A 73 -6.59 4.75 4.17
C HIS A 73 -6.20 5.01 2.70
N LEU A 74 -4.92 5.22 2.40
CA LEU A 74 -4.48 5.49 1.02
C LEU A 74 -4.97 4.43 0.02
N PRO A 75 -5.34 4.83 -1.22
CA PRO A 75 -5.68 3.90 -2.29
C PRO A 75 -4.56 2.90 -2.56
N ARG A 76 -4.96 1.64 -2.78
CA ARG A 76 -4.09 0.50 -3.10
C ARG A 76 -4.82 -0.35 -4.13
N THR A 77 -4.08 -1.02 -5.00
CA THR A 77 -4.62 -1.98 -5.97
C THR A 77 -4.42 -3.42 -5.44
N PRO A 78 -5.33 -3.94 -4.59
CA PRO A 78 -5.16 -5.23 -3.92
C PRO A 78 -5.26 -6.44 -4.88
N SER A 79 -5.77 -6.25 -6.10
CA SER A 79 -5.90 -7.31 -7.11
C SER A 79 -4.56 -7.91 -7.56
N ARG A 80 -3.45 -7.22 -7.28
CA ARG A 80 -2.08 -7.71 -7.53
C ARG A 80 -1.42 -8.37 -6.30
N GLY A 81 -2.14 -8.44 -5.17
CA GLY A 81 -1.62 -8.97 -3.90
C GLY A 81 -0.58 -8.08 -3.23
N GLU A 82 -0.34 -6.90 -3.80
CA GLU A 82 0.63 -5.89 -3.38
C GLU A 82 0.15 -5.15 -2.14
N THR A 83 1.10 -4.69 -1.32
CA THR A 83 0.82 -3.90 -0.11
C THR A 83 1.17 -2.42 -0.29
N THR A 84 1.60 -2.07 -1.50
CA THR A 84 2.08 -0.74 -1.87
C THR A 84 0.92 0.20 -2.17
N VAL A 85 1.17 1.49 -1.98
CA VAL A 85 0.22 2.56 -2.32
C VAL A 85 0.14 2.75 -3.83
N ASP A 86 -1.04 3.11 -4.33
CA ASP A 86 -1.20 3.45 -5.75
C ASP A 86 -0.31 4.65 -6.08
N PRO A 87 0.51 4.58 -7.14
CA PRO A 87 1.49 5.63 -7.43
C PRO A 87 0.88 6.86 -8.10
N ARG A 88 1.58 7.99 -7.98
CA ARG A 88 1.28 9.31 -8.60
C ARG A 88 -0.12 9.87 -8.34
N LEU A 89 -0.67 9.62 -7.16
CA LEU A 89 -1.87 10.27 -6.65
C LEU A 89 -1.52 11.49 -5.79
N LEU A 90 -2.35 12.52 -5.90
CA LEU A 90 -2.43 13.61 -4.93
C LEU A 90 -3.71 13.44 -4.09
N ILE A 91 -3.54 13.22 -2.80
CA ILE A 91 -4.65 13.22 -1.84
C ILE A 91 -4.78 14.62 -1.26
N ILE A 92 -5.87 15.32 -1.58
CA ILE A 92 -6.11 16.69 -1.14
C ILE A 92 -6.74 16.64 0.26
N LEU A 93 -6.01 17.10 1.27
CA LEU A 93 -6.46 17.12 2.65
C LEU A 93 -7.24 18.40 2.96
N ALA A 94 -6.74 19.57 2.55
CA ALA A 94 -7.39 20.85 2.82
C ALA A 94 -7.17 21.85 1.69
N ARG A 95 -8.02 22.88 1.64
CA ARG A 95 -8.01 23.95 0.64
C ARG A 95 -8.00 25.30 1.35
N ASP A 96 -7.14 26.19 0.90
CA ASP A 96 -7.13 27.61 1.29
C ASP A 96 -7.03 28.46 0.02
N GLY A 97 -8.15 29.04 -0.40
CA GLY A 97 -8.25 29.70 -1.71
C GLY A 97 -7.81 28.80 -2.86
N ASN A 98 -6.74 29.19 -3.57
CA ASN A 98 -6.16 28.41 -4.67
C ASN A 98 -4.99 27.52 -4.23
N ARG A 99 -4.74 27.35 -2.93
CA ARG A 99 -3.70 26.48 -2.36
C ARG A 99 -4.33 25.21 -1.83
N LEU A 100 -3.63 24.10 -2.00
CA LEU A 100 -4.03 22.76 -1.59
C LEU A 100 -2.98 22.19 -0.64
N LEU A 101 -3.38 21.78 0.56
CA LEU A 101 -2.58 20.87 1.37
C LEU A 101 -2.87 19.46 0.90
N GLY A 102 -1.83 18.69 0.58
CA GLY A 102 -2.03 17.32 0.14
C GLY A 102 -0.89 16.38 0.45
N VAL A 103 -1.17 15.08 0.29
CA VAL A 103 -0.19 14.01 0.37
C VAL A 103 -0.02 13.41 -1.01
N ALA A 104 1.20 13.50 -1.55
CA ALA A 104 1.59 12.89 -2.80
C ALA A 104 2.15 11.48 -2.55
N THR A 105 1.61 10.50 -3.28
CA THR A 105 2.09 9.11 -3.25
C THR A 105 3.35 8.96 -4.12
N PRO A 106 4.13 7.88 -3.96
CA PRO A 106 5.34 7.63 -4.73
C PRO A 106 5.08 7.61 -6.22
N ARG A 107 6.12 7.90 -6.99
CA ARG A 107 6.02 7.95 -8.45
C ARG A 107 5.91 6.58 -9.11
N VAL A 108 6.44 5.54 -8.46
CA VAL A 108 6.49 4.17 -8.97
C VAL A 108 5.85 3.24 -7.93
N GLY A 109 4.96 2.35 -8.36
CA GLY A 109 4.15 1.54 -7.43
C GLY A 109 4.95 0.50 -6.62
N ASN A 110 6.11 0.07 -7.12
CA ASN A 110 6.98 -0.93 -6.49
C ASN A 110 8.30 -0.33 -5.95
N SER A 111 8.36 0.99 -5.78
CA SER A 111 9.50 1.73 -5.23
C SER A 111 9.30 2.04 -3.75
N THR A 112 10.10 2.99 -3.25
CA THR A 112 9.94 3.63 -1.94
C THR A 112 8.47 3.90 -1.62
N GLN A 113 8.03 3.47 -0.45
CA GLN A 113 6.68 3.76 0.06
C GLN A 113 6.67 5.07 0.86
N ARG A 114 7.55 6.00 0.49
CA ARG A 114 7.72 7.32 1.09
C ARG A 114 6.70 8.28 0.48
N LEU A 115 5.95 8.94 1.34
CA LEU A 115 4.94 9.92 0.92
C LEU A 115 5.52 11.32 1.05
N ARG A 116 5.00 12.28 0.28
CA ARG A 116 5.36 13.69 0.42
C ARG A 116 4.16 14.49 0.90
N LEU A 117 4.33 15.29 1.94
CA LEU A 117 3.34 16.31 2.31
C LEU A 117 3.68 17.59 1.55
N VAL A 118 2.76 18.08 0.76
CA VAL A 118 2.98 19.18 -0.20
C VAL A 118 1.95 20.28 -0.03
N VAL A 119 2.35 21.51 -0.38
CA VAL A 119 1.42 22.59 -0.69
C VAL A 119 1.49 22.86 -2.19
N THR A 120 0.35 22.74 -2.88
CA THR A 120 0.30 22.88 -4.34
C THR A 120 -0.94 23.65 -4.79
N HIS A 121 -1.14 23.76 -6.10
CA HIS A 121 -2.28 24.44 -6.73
C HIS A 121 -3.13 23.45 -7.53
N PRO A 122 -4.41 23.73 -7.79
CA PRO A 122 -5.27 22.91 -8.66
C PRO A 122 -4.68 22.73 -10.07
N LYS A 123 -4.95 21.57 -10.69
CA LYS A 123 -4.52 21.21 -12.07
C LYS A 123 -3.00 21.13 -12.23
N ASN A 124 -2.37 20.32 -11.39
CA ASN A 124 -0.95 20.02 -11.52
C ASN A 124 -0.76 18.74 -12.34
N ASP A 125 -0.23 18.85 -13.56
CA ASP A 125 -0.02 17.73 -14.50
C ASP A 125 1.00 16.67 -13.99
N ARG A 126 1.62 16.89 -12.83
CA ARG A 126 2.55 15.96 -12.18
C ARG A 126 1.88 14.68 -11.64
N TYR A 127 0.56 14.65 -11.49
CA TYR A 127 -0.16 13.53 -10.88
C TYR A 127 -1.08 12.82 -11.89
N HIS A 128 -1.14 11.48 -11.81
CA HIS A 128 -2.08 10.65 -12.60
C HIS A 128 -3.53 10.88 -12.18
N GLY A 129 -3.75 11.31 -10.94
CA GLY A 129 -5.09 11.60 -10.44
C GLY A 129 -5.09 12.28 -9.09
N GLU A 130 -6.16 13.01 -8.84
CA GLU A 130 -6.44 13.64 -7.56
C GLU A 130 -7.55 12.86 -6.82
N ARG A 131 -7.47 12.83 -5.48
CA ARG A 131 -8.54 12.36 -4.60
C ARG A 131 -8.82 13.45 -3.58
N ASP A 132 -10.05 13.94 -3.57
CA ASP A 132 -10.43 15.01 -2.64
C ASP A 132 -10.92 14.42 -1.32
N TRP A 133 -10.09 14.57 -0.29
CA TRP A 133 -10.36 14.19 1.10
C TRP A 133 -10.66 15.40 2.00
N SER A 134 -10.86 16.59 1.42
CA SER A 134 -11.21 17.80 2.19
C SER A 134 -12.56 17.70 2.89
N GLU A 135 -13.49 16.92 2.33
CA GLU A 135 -14.77 16.57 2.97
C GLU A 135 -14.69 15.27 3.80
N ALA A 136 -13.56 14.55 3.75
CA ALA A 136 -13.32 13.26 4.41
C ALA A 136 -12.36 13.39 5.61
N ARG A 137 -12.49 14.48 6.38
CA ARG A 137 -11.62 14.82 7.52
C ARG A 137 -11.49 13.71 8.55
N HIS A 138 -12.51 12.87 8.74
CA HIS A 138 -12.44 11.69 9.63
C HIS A 138 -11.36 10.66 9.26
N LEU A 139 -10.78 10.73 8.06
CA LEU A 139 -9.67 9.87 7.63
C LEU A 139 -8.29 10.41 8.03
N TRP A 140 -8.19 11.65 8.53
CA TRP A 140 -6.90 12.31 8.73
C TRP A 140 -6.84 13.43 9.77
N ASP A 141 -7.96 14.03 10.18
CA ASP A 141 -8.04 15.11 11.16
C ASP A 141 -8.52 14.54 12.51
N ALA A 142 -7.67 14.62 13.53
CA ALA A 142 -7.94 14.06 14.86
C ALA A 142 -9.22 14.62 15.52
N ARG A 143 -9.70 15.80 15.09
CA ARG A 143 -10.92 16.45 15.62
C ARG A 143 -12.19 15.88 15.03
N GLU A 144 -12.10 15.15 13.92
CA GLU A 144 -13.27 14.68 13.16
C GLU A 144 -13.32 13.17 12.99
N THR A 145 -12.42 12.40 13.62
CA THR A 145 -12.39 10.93 13.48
C THR A 145 -13.66 10.25 13.97
N ASP A 146 -14.39 10.87 14.90
CA ASP A 146 -15.70 10.42 15.40
C ASP A 146 -16.78 10.40 14.31
N ARG A 147 -16.70 11.32 13.33
CA ARG A 147 -17.58 11.34 12.15
C ARG A 147 -17.47 10.11 11.27
N LEU A 148 -16.47 9.25 11.46
CA LEU A 148 -16.40 7.95 10.80
C LEU A 148 -17.68 7.16 11.03
N VAL A 149 -18.17 7.11 12.28
CA VAL A 149 -19.38 6.34 12.61
C VAL A 149 -20.61 6.96 11.95
N GLU A 150 -20.71 8.29 12.01
CA GLU A 150 -21.81 9.03 11.38
C GLU A 150 -21.90 8.80 9.87
N ARG A 151 -20.75 8.74 9.19
CA ARG A 151 -20.68 8.68 7.72
C ARG A 151 -20.63 7.29 7.14
N THR A 152 -20.22 6.28 7.91
CA THR A 152 -19.93 4.93 7.38
C THR A 152 -20.49 3.78 8.20
N CYS A 153 -20.89 4.02 9.46
CA CYS A 153 -21.33 3.00 10.41
C CYS A 153 -22.64 3.40 11.12
N THR A 154 -23.64 3.83 10.35
CA THR A 154 -25.01 4.12 10.84
C THR A 154 -25.64 2.89 11.52
N PRO A 155 -26.72 3.04 12.34
CA PRO A 155 -27.41 1.90 12.96
C PRO A 155 -27.86 0.81 11.98
N ARG A 156 -28.08 1.14 10.70
CA ARG A 156 -28.46 0.19 9.64
C ARG A 156 -27.28 -0.47 8.94
N THR A 157 -26.04 -0.03 9.19
CA THR A 157 -24.85 -0.53 8.50
C THR A 157 -24.68 -2.04 8.67
N LEU A 158 -25.00 -2.60 9.84
CA LEU A 158 -24.91 -4.05 10.07
C LEU A 158 -25.86 -4.85 9.19
N GLU A 159 -27.11 -4.38 9.04
CA GLU A 159 -28.13 -4.99 8.18
C GLU A 159 -27.75 -4.86 6.70
N PHE A 160 -27.27 -3.68 6.28
CA PHE A 160 -26.79 -3.44 4.92
C PHE A 160 -25.66 -4.41 4.55
N LEU A 161 -24.65 -4.53 5.43
CA LEU A 161 -23.52 -5.44 5.21
C LEU A 161 -23.95 -6.91 5.19
N ALA A 162 -24.94 -7.30 6.00
CA ALA A 162 -25.48 -8.67 5.98
C ALA A 162 -26.17 -8.99 4.64
N LEU A 163 -26.91 -8.04 4.07
CA LEU A 163 -27.53 -8.20 2.75
C LEU A 163 -26.47 -8.32 1.64
N GLN A 164 -25.43 -7.48 1.67
CA GLN A 164 -24.32 -7.58 0.71
C GLN A 164 -23.53 -8.88 0.85
N GLU A 165 -23.29 -9.36 2.06
CA GLU A 165 -22.63 -10.65 2.34
C GLU A 165 -23.44 -11.83 1.77
N ALA A 166 -24.77 -11.71 1.76
CA ALA A 166 -25.67 -12.69 1.15
C ALA A 166 -25.80 -12.52 -0.38
N GLY A 167 -25.10 -11.56 -0.99
CA GLY A 167 -25.21 -11.25 -2.43
C GLY A 167 -26.52 -10.56 -2.83
N ARG A 168 -27.25 -9.98 -1.86
CA ARG A 168 -28.55 -9.31 -2.03
C ARG A 168 -28.35 -7.79 -2.14
N ASP A 169 -27.50 -7.38 -3.06
CA ASP A 169 -27.03 -5.99 -3.13
C ASP A 169 -28.15 -4.99 -3.41
N PHE A 170 -29.06 -5.27 -4.35
CA PHE A 170 -30.19 -4.38 -4.66
C PHE A 170 -31.12 -4.16 -3.45
N GLU A 171 -31.28 -5.18 -2.61
CA GLU A 171 -32.07 -5.06 -1.38
C GLU A 171 -31.35 -4.20 -0.34
N ALA A 172 -30.02 -4.28 -0.27
CA ALA A 172 -29.22 -3.41 0.58
C ALA A 172 -29.43 -1.93 0.18
N TRP A 173 -29.42 -1.63 -1.12
CA TRP A 173 -29.70 -0.28 -1.63
C TRP A 173 -31.15 0.18 -1.38
N ALA A 174 -32.12 -0.72 -1.53
CA ALA A 174 -33.52 -0.45 -1.20
C ALA A 174 -33.71 -0.16 0.31
N LEU A 175 -32.99 -0.86 1.20
CA LEU A 175 -32.99 -0.62 2.66
C LEU A 175 -32.50 0.80 3.01
N ALA A 176 -31.59 1.35 2.20
CA ALA A 176 -31.13 2.73 2.30
C ALA A 176 -32.10 3.76 1.69
N GLY A 177 -33.25 3.31 1.16
CA GLY A 177 -34.25 4.14 0.52
C GLY A 177 -33.85 4.64 -0.87
N VAL A 178 -32.83 4.03 -1.49
CA VAL A 178 -32.37 4.40 -2.84
C VAL A 178 -33.08 3.54 -3.87
N GLN A 179 -33.79 4.20 -4.78
CA GLN A 179 -34.36 3.52 -5.95
C GLN A 179 -33.26 3.23 -6.96
N VAL A 180 -33.06 1.95 -7.24
CA VAL A 180 -32.15 1.48 -8.30
C VAL A 180 -33.01 1.13 -9.50
N PRO A 181 -32.83 1.80 -10.65
CA PRO A 181 -33.62 1.51 -11.85
C PRO A 181 -33.39 0.06 -12.29
N GLU A 182 -34.44 -0.57 -12.82
CA GLU A 182 -34.33 -1.88 -13.46
C GLU A 182 -33.41 -1.74 -14.68
N ILE A 183 -32.28 -2.43 -14.66
CA ILE A 183 -31.25 -2.29 -15.69
C ILE A 183 -31.52 -3.34 -16.75
N VAL A 184 -32.06 -2.91 -17.89
CA VAL A 184 -32.21 -3.76 -19.07
C VAL A 184 -30.86 -3.84 -19.78
N PHE A 185 -30.22 -5.00 -19.72
CA PHE A 185 -28.95 -5.25 -20.39
C PHE A 185 -29.18 -5.70 -21.83
N ASP A 186 -28.32 -5.25 -22.75
CA ASP A 186 -28.26 -5.82 -24.09
C ASP A 186 -27.73 -7.27 -23.99
N PRO A 187 -28.52 -8.29 -24.37
CA PRO A 187 -28.11 -9.69 -24.31
C PRO A 187 -26.84 -10.00 -25.14
N GLN A 188 -26.55 -9.19 -26.16
CA GLN A 188 -25.36 -9.35 -27.01
C GLN A 188 -24.08 -8.83 -26.34
N HIS A 189 -24.21 -8.03 -25.28
CA HIS A 189 -23.09 -7.36 -24.60
C HIS A 189 -23.06 -7.68 -23.10
N GLY A 190 -23.09 -8.96 -22.74
CA GLY A 190 -23.08 -9.44 -21.34
C GLY A 190 -21.89 -9.00 -20.46
N TRP A 191 -20.87 -8.35 -21.03
CA TRP A 191 -19.84 -7.64 -20.25
C TRP A 191 -20.39 -6.38 -19.55
N GLN A 192 -21.42 -5.73 -20.11
CA GLN A 192 -22.08 -4.56 -19.53
C GLN A 192 -22.77 -4.91 -18.21
N GLU A 193 -23.49 -6.04 -18.16
CA GLU A 193 -24.10 -6.52 -16.90
C GLU A 193 -23.05 -6.74 -15.82
N ARG A 194 -21.98 -7.47 -16.14
CA ARG A 194 -20.90 -7.73 -15.17
C ARG A 194 -20.23 -6.45 -14.69
N PHE A 195 -20.08 -5.47 -15.58
CA PHE A 195 -19.43 -4.20 -15.28
C PHE A 195 -20.32 -3.28 -14.45
N VAL A 196 -21.59 -3.13 -14.82
CA VAL A 196 -22.56 -2.31 -14.07
C VAL A 196 -22.82 -2.89 -12.69
N ARG A 197 -22.98 -4.21 -12.57
CA ARG A 197 -23.04 -4.87 -11.24
C ARG A 197 -21.76 -4.57 -10.45
N ARG A 198 -20.59 -4.61 -11.07
CA ARG A 198 -19.32 -4.27 -10.41
C ARG A 198 -19.25 -2.81 -9.98
N ALA A 199 -19.76 -1.88 -10.78
CA ALA A 199 -19.68 -0.46 -10.51
C ALA A 199 -20.78 0.03 -9.54
N PHE A 200 -21.95 -0.62 -9.51
CA PHE A 200 -23.03 -0.32 -8.58
C PHE A 200 -22.81 -0.95 -7.21
N VAL A 201 -22.42 -2.23 -7.19
CA VAL A 201 -22.20 -2.97 -5.95
C VAL A 201 -20.83 -2.66 -5.34
N GLY A 202 -19.81 -2.42 -6.17
CA GLY A 202 -18.39 -2.27 -5.79
C GLY A 202 -17.97 -0.93 -5.20
N LEU A 203 -18.89 0.01 -4.97
CA LEU A 203 -18.51 1.33 -4.43
C LEU A 203 -18.11 1.29 -2.96
N ASP A 204 -18.52 0.25 -2.23
CA ASP A 204 -18.30 0.08 -0.79
C ASP A 204 -18.56 1.36 0.01
N ILE A 205 -19.70 2.00 -0.27
CA ILE A 205 -20.20 3.21 0.41
C ILE A 205 -21.42 2.89 1.26
N ASP A 206 -21.69 3.68 2.29
CA ASP A 206 -23.00 3.70 2.97
C ASP A 206 -24.00 4.58 2.19
N PRO A 207 -24.91 3.99 1.38
CA PRO A 207 -25.83 4.79 0.58
C PRO A 207 -26.81 5.61 1.41
N ALA A 208 -27.14 5.20 2.65
CA ALA A 208 -28.03 5.97 3.50
C ALA A 208 -27.34 7.27 3.98
N ALA A 209 -26.06 7.18 4.34
CA ALA A 209 -25.26 8.34 4.70
C ALA A 209 -25.05 9.29 3.50
N VAL A 210 -24.80 8.74 2.32
CA VAL A 210 -24.68 9.51 1.07
C VAL A 210 -25.97 10.29 0.79
N VAL A 211 -27.12 9.62 0.87
CA VAL A 211 -28.44 10.24 0.68
C VAL A 211 -28.71 11.34 1.69
N ALA A 212 -28.41 11.09 2.97
CA ALA A 212 -28.60 12.09 4.03
C ALA A 212 -27.77 13.35 3.75
N ALA A 213 -26.51 13.18 3.34
CA ALA A 213 -25.61 14.29 3.02
C ALA A 213 -26.03 15.04 1.74
N ALA A 214 -26.50 14.32 0.71
CA ALA A 214 -27.07 14.94 -0.49
C ALA A 214 -28.28 15.82 -0.14
N ARG A 215 -29.22 15.31 0.67
CA ARG A 215 -30.39 16.07 1.13
C ARG A 215 -30.01 17.31 1.94
N ALA A 216 -29.06 17.17 2.85
CA ALA A 216 -28.63 18.27 3.72
C ALA A 216 -27.91 19.38 2.95
N SER A 217 -27.13 19.03 1.92
CA SER A 217 -26.36 20.00 1.14
C SER A 217 -27.09 20.53 -0.10
N GLY A 218 -28.17 19.89 -0.53
CA GLY A 218 -28.83 20.18 -1.81
C GLY A 218 -28.00 19.82 -3.04
N ARG A 219 -26.85 19.14 -2.87
CA ARG A 219 -25.94 18.73 -3.95
C ARG A 219 -26.23 17.32 -4.41
N ALA A 220 -26.09 17.07 -5.71
CA ALA A 220 -26.05 15.70 -6.23
C ALA A 220 -24.71 15.05 -5.90
N VAL A 221 -24.69 13.72 -5.77
CA VAL A 221 -23.47 12.94 -5.55
C VAL A 221 -23.16 12.16 -6.81
N SER A 222 -21.93 12.18 -7.30
CA SER A 222 -21.54 11.36 -8.45
C SER A 222 -20.31 10.50 -8.14
N SER A 223 -20.34 9.23 -8.52
CA SER A 223 -19.16 8.38 -8.64
C SER A 223 -18.65 8.36 -10.07
N ILE A 224 -17.33 8.45 -10.23
CA ILE A 224 -16.66 8.22 -11.51
C ILE A 224 -16.66 6.72 -11.82
N SER A 225 -17.05 6.34 -13.04
CA SER A 225 -16.86 4.99 -13.57
C SER A 225 -16.06 5.03 -14.88
N ALA A 226 -15.21 4.02 -15.07
CA ALA A 226 -14.14 3.97 -16.08
C ALA A 226 -14.60 3.74 -17.54
N THR A 227 -15.87 3.99 -17.87
CA THR A 227 -16.43 3.78 -19.22
C THR A 227 -17.39 4.90 -19.62
N PHE A 228 -16.94 6.15 -19.55
CA PHE A 228 -17.65 7.33 -20.06
C PHE A 228 -19.03 7.61 -19.42
N ARG A 229 -19.35 6.97 -18.29
CA ARG A 229 -20.59 7.17 -17.52
C ARG A 229 -20.31 7.19 -16.02
N ASP A 230 -20.93 8.13 -15.33
CA ASP A 230 -20.87 8.30 -13.88
C ASP A 230 -22.13 7.70 -13.23
N LEU A 231 -21.98 7.12 -12.03
CA LEU A 231 -23.14 6.80 -11.20
C LEU A 231 -23.53 8.05 -10.42
N LEU A 232 -24.68 8.64 -10.75
CA LEU A 232 -25.23 9.81 -10.09
C LEU A 232 -26.29 9.38 -9.06
N LEU A 233 -26.04 9.66 -7.78
CA LEU A 233 -27.04 9.63 -6.72
C LEU A 233 -27.60 11.03 -6.54
N HIS A 234 -28.87 11.22 -6.87
CA HIS A 234 -29.51 12.54 -6.77
C HIS A 234 -30.88 12.44 -6.13
N THR A 235 -31.28 13.51 -5.45
CA THR A 235 -32.61 13.67 -4.85
C THR A 235 -33.45 14.54 -5.78
N VAL A 236 -34.47 13.95 -6.42
CA VAL A 236 -35.37 14.71 -7.30
C VAL A 236 -36.42 15.43 -6.45
N ASN A 237 -36.38 16.76 -6.37
CA ASN A 237 -37.46 17.62 -5.86
C ASN A 237 -38.18 17.13 -4.57
N GLY A 238 -37.42 16.76 -3.53
CA GLY A 238 -37.99 16.26 -2.27
C GLY A 238 -38.51 14.80 -2.30
N GLY A 239 -38.41 14.13 -3.45
CA GLY A 239 -38.73 12.72 -3.63
C GLY A 239 -37.65 11.75 -3.12
N PRO A 240 -37.88 10.43 -3.25
CA PRO A 240 -36.90 9.42 -2.85
C PRO A 240 -35.63 9.54 -3.70
N PRO A 241 -34.43 9.35 -3.11
CA PRO A 241 -33.17 9.40 -3.83
C PRO A 241 -33.13 8.31 -4.90
N ARG A 242 -32.55 8.65 -6.06
CA ARG A 242 -32.41 7.76 -7.21
C ARG A 242 -30.95 7.62 -7.59
N ALA A 243 -30.57 6.41 -8.00
CA ALA A 243 -29.26 6.15 -8.59
C ALA A 243 -29.39 6.00 -10.11
N GLU A 244 -28.72 6.84 -10.88
CA GLU A 244 -28.81 6.86 -12.34
C GLU A 244 -27.43 6.84 -13.00
N TRP A 245 -27.34 6.26 -14.19
CA TRP A 245 -26.15 6.31 -15.04
C TRP A 245 -26.24 7.50 -15.97
N VAL A 246 -25.41 8.51 -15.74
CA VAL A 246 -25.33 9.70 -16.61
C VAL A 246 -24.04 9.65 -17.44
N PRO A 247 -24.05 10.14 -18.69
CA PRO A 247 -22.80 10.38 -19.42
C PRO A 247 -21.83 11.19 -18.57
N ALA A 248 -20.54 10.86 -18.64
CA ALA A 248 -19.47 11.56 -17.94
C ALA A 248 -19.19 12.92 -18.60
N GLU A 249 -20.19 13.78 -18.69
CA GLU A 249 -20.01 15.18 -19.06
C GLU A 249 -19.56 15.95 -17.81
N ARG A 250 -18.56 16.84 -18.02
CA ARG A 250 -17.73 17.49 -17.00
C ARG A 250 -18.43 17.77 -15.68
N ASN A 251 -17.78 17.33 -14.60
CA ASN A 251 -18.05 17.73 -13.22
C ASN A 251 -18.01 19.28 -13.12
N ASP A 252 -19.17 19.91 -13.05
CA ASP A 252 -19.42 21.35 -13.06
C ASP A 252 -19.27 21.99 -11.66
N GLY A 253 -18.77 21.24 -10.68
CA GLY A 253 -18.56 21.71 -9.31
C GLY A 253 -19.79 21.58 -8.40
N ALA A 254 -20.93 21.12 -8.93
CA ALA A 254 -22.16 20.88 -8.16
C ALA A 254 -22.19 19.50 -7.47
N ARG A 255 -21.18 18.66 -7.70
CA ARG A 255 -21.15 17.26 -7.22
C ARG A 255 -20.26 17.10 -5.99
N MET A 256 -20.77 16.40 -4.97
CA MET A 256 -20.00 16.07 -3.77
C MET A 256 -19.14 14.80 -3.94
N SER A 257 -18.03 14.73 -3.21
CA SER A 257 -17.12 13.58 -3.22
C SER A 257 -17.76 12.37 -2.53
N LEU A 258 -17.50 11.16 -3.03
CA LEU A 258 -17.88 9.91 -2.37
C LEU A 258 -16.85 9.41 -1.36
N GLU A 259 -15.63 9.94 -1.41
CA GLU A 259 -14.55 9.57 -0.48
C GLU A 259 -14.99 9.60 0.99
N PRO A 260 -15.77 10.59 1.46
CA PRO A 260 -16.18 10.64 2.86
C PRO A 260 -17.18 9.55 3.29
N PHE A 261 -17.74 8.79 2.36
CA PHE A 261 -18.77 7.79 2.64
C PHE A 261 -18.30 6.37 2.34
N ARG A 262 -17.06 6.22 1.85
CA ARG A 262 -16.43 4.92 1.66
C ARG A 262 -16.27 4.26 3.01
N ARG A 263 -16.69 3.00 3.12
CA ARG A 263 -16.53 2.25 4.36
C ARG A 263 -15.04 2.06 4.64
N PRO A 264 -14.61 2.26 5.90
CA PRO A 264 -13.24 2.00 6.27
C PRO A 264 -12.95 0.50 6.18
N VAL A 265 -11.77 0.16 5.71
CA VAL A 265 -11.28 -1.23 5.74
C VAL A 265 -11.22 -1.79 7.17
N ASP A 266 -11.09 -0.93 8.18
CA ASP A 266 -11.13 -1.30 9.59
C ASP A 266 -12.43 -2.03 9.95
N LEU A 267 -13.57 -1.50 9.50
CA LEU A 267 -14.89 -2.10 9.74
C LEU A 267 -14.95 -3.52 9.16
N HIS A 268 -14.43 -3.68 7.95
CA HIS A 268 -14.33 -4.97 7.28
C HIS A 268 -13.46 -5.98 8.04
N LEU A 269 -12.34 -5.53 8.60
CA LEU A 269 -11.42 -6.39 9.34
C LEU A 269 -11.97 -6.79 10.71
N VAL A 270 -12.52 -5.85 11.48
CA VAL A 270 -13.05 -6.15 12.84
C VAL A 270 -14.33 -6.98 12.79
N ARG A 271 -15.24 -6.72 11.84
CA ARG A 271 -16.49 -7.48 11.69
C ARG A 271 -16.23 -8.96 11.40
N ARG A 272 -15.11 -9.27 10.74
CA ARG A 272 -14.70 -10.64 10.41
C ARG A 272 -13.73 -11.25 11.42
N GLY A 273 -13.46 -10.58 12.55
CA GLY A 273 -12.52 -11.05 13.58
C GLY A 273 -11.07 -11.16 13.09
N LEU A 274 -10.73 -10.48 11.99
CA LEU A 274 -9.41 -10.53 11.36
C LEU A 274 -8.42 -9.56 12.00
N LEU A 275 -8.93 -8.57 12.74
CA LEU A 275 -8.17 -7.61 13.52
C LEU A 275 -8.99 -7.25 14.76
N ALA A 276 -8.35 -7.21 15.93
CA ALA A 276 -9.01 -6.76 17.15
C ALA A 276 -9.13 -5.23 17.17
N PRO A 277 -10.19 -4.65 17.77
CA PRO A 277 -10.30 -3.20 17.92
C PRO A 277 -9.11 -2.54 18.64
N THR A 278 -8.45 -3.28 19.54
CA THR A 278 -7.22 -2.82 20.23
C THR A 278 -6.00 -2.74 19.33
N ALA A 279 -6.02 -3.43 18.18
CA ALA A 279 -4.97 -3.37 17.17
C ALA A 279 -5.25 -2.30 16.09
N LEU A 280 -6.38 -1.58 16.19
CA LEU A 280 -6.70 -0.42 15.36
C LEU A 280 -6.03 0.86 15.88
N HIS A 281 -6.10 1.93 15.09
CA HIS A 281 -5.64 3.25 15.54
C HIS A 281 -6.42 3.68 16.80
N PRO A 282 -5.80 4.31 17.82
CA PRO A 282 -6.47 4.68 19.07
C PRO A 282 -7.71 5.54 18.92
N LEU A 283 -7.75 6.40 17.88
CA LEU A 283 -8.94 7.21 17.55
C LEU A 283 -10.08 6.43 16.87
N ILE A 284 -9.80 5.24 16.34
CA ILE A 284 -10.74 4.45 15.51
C ILE A 284 -11.20 3.18 16.24
N GLY A 285 -10.31 2.53 16.99
CA GLY A 285 -10.58 1.29 17.71
C GLY A 285 -11.82 1.34 18.61
N PRO A 286 -11.98 2.36 19.48
CA PRO A 286 -13.16 2.51 20.32
C PRO A 286 -14.46 2.65 19.51
N LEU A 287 -14.42 3.39 18.38
CA LEU A 287 -15.57 3.66 17.53
C LEU A 287 -16.10 2.39 16.84
N LEU A 288 -15.21 1.47 16.48
CA LEU A 288 -15.57 0.26 15.75
C LEU A 288 -15.79 -0.97 16.65
N ARG A 289 -15.56 -0.85 17.96
CA ARG A 289 -15.78 -1.92 18.94
C ARG A 289 -17.19 -2.54 18.88
N PRO A 290 -18.28 -1.78 18.68
CA PRO A 290 -19.64 -2.35 18.59
C PRO A 290 -19.85 -3.29 17.39
N PHE A 291 -18.99 -3.18 16.36
CA PHE A 291 -19.08 -3.97 15.12
C PHE A 291 -18.14 -5.17 15.10
N ALA A 292 -17.35 -5.37 16.16
CA ALA A 292 -16.28 -6.36 16.18
C ALA A 292 -16.81 -7.77 16.46
N ALA A 293 -16.36 -8.73 15.65
CA ALA A 293 -16.48 -10.14 15.96
C ALA A 293 -15.29 -10.61 16.82
N PRO A 294 -15.41 -11.74 17.55
CA PRO A 294 -14.30 -12.32 18.30
C PRO A 294 -13.05 -12.48 17.43
N ALA A 295 -11.91 -12.01 17.92
CA ALA A 295 -10.66 -12.05 17.18
C ALA A 295 -10.18 -13.50 17.01
N VAL A 296 -9.76 -13.85 15.78
CA VAL A 296 -9.11 -15.13 15.50
C VAL A 296 -7.61 -14.93 15.63
N ASP A 297 -7.08 -15.28 16.80
CA ASP A 297 -5.64 -15.24 17.03
C ASP A 297 -4.91 -16.24 16.12
N LYS A 298 -3.86 -15.74 15.46
CA LYS A 298 -2.85 -16.60 14.83
C LYS A 298 -1.50 -16.21 15.42
N PRO A 299 -0.86 -17.09 16.20
CA PRO A 299 0.46 -16.80 16.72
C PRO A 299 1.45 -16.70 15.55
N ALA A 300 2.21 -15.60 15.51
CA ALA A 300 3.39 -15.52 14.68
C ALA A 300 4.51 -16.27 15.40
N VAL A 301 5.12 -17.28 14.77
CA VAL A 301 6.33 -17.90 15.31
C VAL A 301 7.31 -18.13 14.18
N HIS A 302 8.43 -17.41 14.23
CA HIS A 302 9.66 -17.80 13.56
C HIS A 302 10.08 -19.15 14.15
N ARG A 303 9.89 -20.23 13.40
CA ARG A 303 10.35 -21.58 13.74
C ARG A 303 11.16 -22.12 12.58
N ALA A 304 12.05 -23.04 12.91
CA ALA A 304 12.74 -23.87 11.97
C ALA A 304 11.81 -24.44 10.89
N VAL A 305 12.33 -24.44 9.66
CA VAL A 305 11.60 -24.90 8.48
C VAL A 305 12.03 -26.31 8.16
N ARG A 306 11.07 -27.22 7.95
CA ARG A 306 11.38 -28.58 7.50
C ARG A 306 11.29 -28.67 5.99
N VAL A 307 12.29 -29.26 5.36
CA VAL A 307 12.35 -29.51 3.92
C VAL A 307 12.61 -30.99 3.66
N ARG A 308 12.07 -31.53 2.57
CA ARG A 308 12.37 -32.88 2.11
C ARG A 308 13.61 -32.83 1.22
N CYS A 309 14.67 -33.55 1.56
CA CYS A 309 15.94 -33.56 0.84
C CYS A 309 16.44 -35.00 0.71
N GLY A 310 16.68 -35.50 -0.51
CA GLY A 310 17.20 -36.86 -0.71
C GLY A 310 16.33 -38.00 -0.15
N GLY A 311 15.05 -37.75 0.13
CA GLY A 311 14.18 -38.74 0.79
C GLY A 311 14.15 -38.64 2.33
N ASP A 312 14.83 -37.65 2.93
CA ASP A 312 14.82 -37.39 4.37
C ASP A 312 14.26 -36.00 4.71
N TRP A 313 13.90 -35.79 5.98
CA TRP A 313 13.44 -34.50 6.49
C TRP A 313 14.59 -33.74 7.13
N HIS A 314 15.00 -32.64 6.52
CA HIS A 314 16.01 -31.75 7.07
C HIS A 314 15.39 -30.52 7.71
N ARG A 315 16.05 -30.03 8.77
CA ARG A 315 15.69 -28.80 9.46
C ARG A 315 16.59 -27.67 8.95
N LEU A 316 15.96 -26.61 8.47
CA LEU A 316 16.59 -25.37 8.06
C LEU A 316 16.35 -24.31 9.14
N ASP A 317 17.41 -23.62 9.54
CA ASP A 317 17.41 -22.46 10.43
C ASP A 317 18.46 -21.45 9.95
N TRP A 318 18.56 -20.31 10.64
CA TRP A 318 19.52 -19.26 10.33
C TRP A 318 20.68 -19.27 11.33
N ASP A 319 21.88 -19.02 10.83
CA ASP A 319 23.09 -18.90 11.65
C ASP A 319 24.13 -18.01 10.96
N GLY A 320 24.58 -16.97 11.66
CA GLY A 320 25.64 -16.08 11.16
C GLY A 320 25.38 -15.50 9.76
N GLY A 321 24.12 -15.21 9.40
CA GLY A 321 23.77 -14.69 8.08
C GLY A 321 23.77 -15.75 6.97
N ARG A 322 23.72 -17.04 7.30
CA ARG A 322 23.63 -18.13 6.33
C ARG A 322 22.54 -19.14 6.70
N MET A 323 22.02 -19.82 5.69
CA MET A 323 21.09 -20.93 5.90
C MET A 323 21.84 -22.14 6.47
N ARG A 324 21.53 -22.49 7.72
CA ARG A 324 22.03 -23.68 8.38
C ARG A 324 21.24 -24.90 7.92
N MET A 325 21.96 -25.89 7.39
CA MET A 325 21.41 -27.15 6.89
C MET A 325 22.37 -28.31 7.24
N PRO A 326 21.90 -29.56 7.31
CA PRO A 326 22.73 -30.71 7.71
C PRO A 326 23.61 -31.23 6.56
N HIS A 327 24.30 -30.35 5.86
CA HIS A 327 25.18 -30.65 4.73
C HIS A 327 26.54 -29.95 4.91
N GLY A 328 27.63 -30.62 4.56
CA GLY A 328 28.99 -30.06 4.61
C GLY A 328 29.31 -29.14 3.42
N ASP A 329 30.39 -28.36 3.53
CA ASP A 329 30.78 -27.40 2.48
C ASP A 329 31.18 -28.08 1.16
N GLU A 330 31.75 -29.29 1.21
CA GLU A 330 32.11 -30.06 0.02
C GLU A 330 30.89 -30.50 -0.79
N GLU A 331 29.88 -31.02 -0.09
CA GLU A 331 28.59 -31.39 -0.69
C GLU A 331 27.92 -30.15 -1.30
N ARG A 332 27.94 -29.02 -0.58
CA ARG A 332 27.43 -27.74 -1.08
C ARG A 332 28.15 -27.31 -2.37
N ARG A 333 29.48 -27.32 -2.40
CA ARG A 333 30.27 -26.99 -3.60
C ARG A 333 29.94 -27.91 -4.77
N ARG A 334 29.83 -29.22 -4.53
CA ARG A 334 29.46 -30.21 -5.55
C ARG A 334 28.10 -29.89 -6.18
N GLU A 335 27.08 -29.66 -5.35
CA GLU A 335 25.72 -29.39 -5.82
C GLU A 335 25.65 -28.08 -6.61
N HIS A 336 26.28 -27.00 -6.12
CA HIS A 336 26.35 -25.73 -6.87
C HIS A 336 27.12 -25.87 -8.20
N ALA A 337 28.19 -26.68 -8.25
CA ALA A 337 28.89 -26.97 -9.50
C ALA A 337 28.01 -27.78 -10.48
N LEU A 338 27.28 -28.78 -10.01
CA LEU A 338 26.34 -29.55 -10.84
C LEU A 338 25.25 -28.64 -11.42
N ARG A 339 24.74 -27.70 -10.61
CA ARG A 339 23.79 -26.70 -11.08
C ARG A 339 24.38 -25.80 -12.17
N ALA A 340 25.62 -25.34 -12.00
CA ALA A 340 26.30 -24.52 -13.01
C ALA A 340 26.46 -25.26 -14.36
N LEU A 341 26.50 -26.60 -14.33
CA LEU A 341 26.51 -27.47 -15.49
C LEU A 341 25.10 -27.84 -16.02
N GLY A 342 24.04 -27.21 -15.51
CA GLY A 342 22.65 -27.42 -15.94
C GLY A 342 21.87 -28.47 -15.12
N GLY A 343 22.43 -28.99 -14.03
CA GLY A 343 21.73 -29.89 -13.12
C GLY A 343 20.63 -29.21 -12.31
N GLU A 344 19.56 -29.95 -12.01
CA GLU A 344 18.52 -29.48 -11.08
C GLU A 344 18.95 -29.66 -9.63
N LEU A 345 18.68 -28.66 -8.80
CA LEU A 345 18.82 -28.77 -7.35
C LEU A 345 17.50 -29.17 -6.71
N HIS A 346 17.59 -29.97 -5.64
CA HIS A 346 16.45 -30.39 -4.85
C HIS A 346 16.66 -30.11 -3.36
N GLY A 347 15.57 -30.19 -2.59
CA GLY A 347 15.61 -30.11 -1.12
C GLY A 347 16.26 -28.84 -0.57
N CYS A 348 17.29 -29.01 0.27
CA CYS A 348 17.94 -27.90 0.97
C CYS A 348 18.60 -26.91 0.02
N PHE A 349 19.33 -27.40 -0.99
CA PHE A 349 20.04 -26.54 -1.94
C PHE A 349 19.09 -25.78 -2.86
N ALA A 350 17.95 -26.39 -3.24
CA ALA A 350 16.88 -25.69 -3.95
C ALA A 350 16.29 -24.55 -3.11
N ALA A 351 16.13 -24.75 -1.80
CA ALA A 351 15.63 -23.73 -0.89
C ALA A 351 16.65 -22.60 -0.66
N GLU A 352 17.93 -22.92 -0.49
CA GLU A 352 19.03 -21.95 -0.38
C GLU A 352 19.10 -21.07 -1.64
N VAL A 353 19.09 -21.70 -2.81
CA VAL A 353 19.11 -21.00 -4.09
C VAL A 353 17.87 -20.14 -4.27
N ALA A 354 16.68 -20.67 -3.98
CA ALA A 354 15.47 -19.91 -4.18
C ALA A 354 15.38 -18.70 -3.24
N TRP A 355 16.03 -18.78 -2.07
CA TRP A 355 16.17 -17.65 -1.15
C TRP A 355 17.02 -16.54 -1.77
N SER A 356 18.19 -16.89 -2.29
CA SER A 356 19.18 -15.93 -2.80
C SER A 356 18.95 -15.48 -4.24
N SER A 357 18.18 -16.21 -5.05
CA SER A 357 17.86 -15.82 -6.43
C SER A 357 16.55 -15.05 -6.55
N GLY A 358 15.67 -15.13 -5.54
CA GLY A 358 14.31 -14.58 -5.63
C GLY A 358 13.36 -15.42 -6.51
N SER A 359 13.85 -16.50 -7.11
CA SER A 359 13.12 -17.37 -8.05
C SER A 359 13.03 -18.81 -7.55
N GLY A 360 12.06 -19.59 -8.04
CA GLY A 360 11.85 -20.97 -7.58
C GLY A 360 10.94 -21.08 -6.34
N ARG A 361 10.72 -22.33 -5.90
CA ARG A 361 9.71 -22.65 -4.89
C ARG A 361 10.34 -22.81 -3.50
N LEU A 362 10.00 -21.90 -2.59
CA LEU A 362 10.34 -22.03 -1.18
C LEU A 362 9.26 -22.80 -0.40
N PRO A 363 9.65 -23.55 0.66
CA PRO A 363 8.70 -23.99 1.67
C PRO A 363 7.93 -22.79 2.23
N ARG A 364 6.63 -22.95 2.48
CA ARG A 364 5.72 -21.86 2.88
C ARG A 364 6.26 -20.96 4.00
N ARG A 365 6.86 -21.53 5.04
CA ARG A 365 7.40 -20.76 6.17
C ARG A 365 8.64 -19.94 5.80
N LEU A 366 9.49 -20.48 4.94
CA LEU A 366 10.67 -19.78 4.45
C LEU A 366 10.25 -18.64 3.52
N GLU A 367 9.25 -18.88 2.67
CA GLU A 367 8.60 -17.84 1.86
C GLU A 367 7.96 -16.74 2.72
N GLU A 368 7.34 -17.10 3.85
CA GLU A 368 6.79 -16.13 4.81
C GLU A 368 7.90 -15.28 5.44
N GLN A 369 9.04 -15.87 5.82
CA GLN A 369 10.20 -15.13 6.37
C GLN A 369 10.83 -14.19 5.33
N ARG A 370 11.05 -14.67 4.09
CA ARG A 370 11.55 -13.87 2.97
C ARG A 370 10.66 -12.65 2.76
N ARG A 371 9.35 -12.88 2.65
CA ARG A 371 8.36 -11.83 2.44
C ARG A 371 8.33 -10.84 3.60
N ASP A 372 8.37 -11.31 4.83
CA ASP A 372 8.32 -10.48 6.03
C ASP A 372 9.54 -9.54 6.13
N LEU A 373 10.75 -10.03 5.85
CA LEU A 373 11.95 -9.19 5.77
C LEU A 373 11.83 -8.13 4.66
N LEU A 374 11.48 -8.55 3.44
CA LEU A 374 11.38 -7.65 2.28
C LEU A 374 10.26 -6.61 2.41
N LEU A 375 9.10 -6.98 2.97
CA LEU A 375 7.99 -6.04 3.17
C LEU A 375 8.31 -5.00 4.26
N ARG A 376 9.07 -5.37 5.30
CA ARG A 376 9.52 -4.40 6.31
C ARG A 376 10.47 -3.38 5.72
N LEU A 377 11.41 -3.83 4.91
CA LEU A 377 12.33 -2.93 4.21
C LEU A 377 11.56 -2.01 3.25
N LEU A 378 10.66 -2.56 2.43
CA LEU A 378 9.83 -1.79 1.49
C LEU A 378 8.98 -0.70 2.17
N HIS A 379 8.49 -0.96 3.38
CA HIS A 379 7.65 -0.02 4.13
C HIS A 379 8.40 0.87 5.13
N GLY A 380 9.74 0.82 5.16
CA GLY A 380 10.53 1.73 5.98
C GLY A 380 10.78 1.27 7.42
N ASP A 381 10.43 0.03 7.78
CA ASP A 381 10.60 -0.54 9.13
C ASP A 381 12.05 -1.04 9.34
N LEU A 382 12.96 -0.09 9.38
CA LEU A 382 14.40 -0.32 9.50
C LEU A 382 14.75 -1.10 10.77
N ALA A 383 14.13 -0.78 11.90
CA ALA A 383 14.40 -1.43 13.17
C ALA A 383 14.10 -2.93 13.11
N ALA A 384 12.97 -3.32 12.52
CA ALA A 384 12.61 -4.73 12.39
C ALA A 384 13.40 -5.47 11.31
N VAL A 385 13.92 -4.78 10.29
CA VAL A 385 14.91 -5.33 9.35
C VAL A 385 16.20 -5.66 10.08
N VAL A 386 16.74 -4.71 10.84
CA VAL A 386 17.97 -4.89 11.64
C VAL A 386 17.80 -6.05 12.62
N ALA A 387 16.68 -6.11 13.35
CA ALA A 387 16.40 -7.19 14.28
C ALA A 387 16.36 -8.59 13.61
N ARG A 388 15.93 -8.69 12.36
CA ARG A 388 15.95 -9.97 11.60
C ARG A 388 17.36 -10.37 11.20
N LEU A 389 18.16 -9.41 10.77
CA LEU A 389 19.55 -9.66 10.46
C LEU A 389 20.33 -10.03 11.74
N ASP A 390 20.00 -9.43 12.89
CA ASP A 390 20.57 -9.79 14.21
C ASP A 390 20.17 -11.20 14.65
N ALA A 391 18.97 -11.65 14.27
CA ALA A 391 18.55 -13.04 14.43
C ALA A 391 19.24 -14.01 13.45
N GLY A 392 20.19 -13.54 12.65
CA GLY A 392 21.03 -14.35 11.76
C GLY A 392 20.44 -14.62 10.38
N VAL A 393 19.30 -14.01 10.02
CA VAL A 393 18.67 -14.18 8.71
C VAL A 393 19.65 -13.76 7.61
N ASP A 394 19.75 -14.56 6.55
CA ASP A 394 20.70 -14.33 5.46
C ASP A 394 20.37 -13.04 4.67
N PRO A 395 21.29 -12.06 4.61
CA PRO A 395 21.09 -10.80 3.91
C PRO A 395 21.12 -10.93 2.37
N HIS A 396 21.55 -12.06 1.81
CA HIS A 396 21.56 -12.30 0.36
C HIS A 396 20.19 -12.63 -0.20
N VAL A 397 19.13 -12.46 0.60
CA VAL A 397 17.75 -12.59 0.15
C VAL A 397 17.46 -11.68 -1.05
N ARG A 398 16.71 -12.21 -2.02
CA ARG A 398 16.21 -11.43 -3.16
C ARG A 398 14.69 -11.46 -3.26
N ASP A 399 14.12 -10.36 -3.74
CA ASP A 399 12.70 -10.30 -4.09
C ASP A 399 12.39 -10.98 -5.43
N ARG A 400 11.12 -11.01 -5.83
CA ARG A 400 10.67 -11.62 -7.10
C ARG A 400 11.22 -10.92 -8.36
N HIS A 401 11.78 -9.73 -8.22
CA HIS A 401 12.42 -8.96 -9.28
C HIS A 401 13.95 -9.14 -9.26
N GLY A 402 14.48 -10.03 -8.41
CA GLY A 402 15.92 -10.24 -8.26
C GLY A 402 16.63 -9.10 -7.51
N ARG A 403 15.90 -8.19 -6.86
CA ARG A 403 16.49 -7.09 -6.09
C ARG A 403 17.03 -7.62 -4.76
N SER A 404 18.30 -7.32 -4.48
CA SER A 404 18.92 -7.57 -3.17
C SER A 404 18.51 -6.51 -2.14
N LEU A 405 18.94 -6.65 -0.88
CA LEU A 405 18.70 -5.62 0.14
C LEU A 405 19.33 -4.26 -0.22
N LEU A 406 20.46 -4.24 -0.94
CA LEU A 406 21.09 -3.00 -1.41
C LEU A 406 20.20 -2.24 -2.42
N HIS A 407 19.54 -2.95 -3.33
CA HIS A 407 18.60 -2.35 -4.29
C HIS A 407 17.40 -1.69 -3.61
N LEU A 408 17.04 -2.18 -2.43
CA LEU A 408 15.86 -1.74 -1.69
C LEU A 408 16.18 -0.68 -0.62
N LEU A 409 17.45 -0.29 -0.44
CA LEU A 409 17.86 0.77 0.49
C LEU A 409 17.13 2.11 0.33
N PRO A 410 16.71 2.55 -0.88
CA PRO A 410 15.91 3.77 -1.01
C PRO A 410 14.63 3.74 -0.15
N CYS A 411 14.11 2.56 0.20
CA CYS A 411 12.90 2.45 1.01
C CYS A 411 13.09 2.86 2.48
N VAL A 412 14.34 2.89 2.97
CA VAL A 412 14.68 3.15 4.38
C VAL A 412 15.67 4.29 4.59
N ASP A 413 16.18 4.92 3.54
CA ASP A 413 17.28 5.90 3.60
C ASP A 413 16.95 7.25 4.26
N TRP A 414 15.70 7.45 4.62
CA TRP A 414 15.22 8.59 5.40
C TRP A 414 15.20 8.28 6.91
N ARG A 415 15.48 7.03 7.31
CA ARG A 415 15.59 6.62 8.72
C ARG A 415 17.05 6.74 9.19
N PRO A 416 17.34 7.39 10.33
CA PRO A 416 18.71 7.72 10.73
C PRO A 416 19.69 6.52 10.83
N GLY A 417 19.19 5.29 11.02
CA GLY A 417 20.03 4.09 11.08
C GLY A 417 20.43 3.47 9.74
N TRP A 418 19.97 4.00 8.60
CA TRP A 418 20.26 3.41 7.28
C TRP A 418 21.77 3.32 6.95
N PRO A 419 22.66 4.26 7.38
CA PRO A 419 24.09 4.13 7.06
C PRO A 419 24.70 2.89 7.74
N ALA A 420 24.27 2.58 8.97
CA ALA A 420 24.70 1.39 9.68
C ALA A 420 24.18 0.11 9.00
N LEU A 421 22.97 0.14 8.44
CA LEU A 421 22.47 -0.96 7.61
C LEU A 421 23.32 -1.14 6.35
N LEU A 422 23.63 -0.06 5.62
CA LEU A 422 24.48 -0.12 4.43
C LEU A 422 25.85 -0.75 4.76
N ALA A 423 26.54 -0.23 5.78
CA ALA A 423 27.84 -0.77 6.21
C ALA A 423 27.76 -2.26 6.52
N ARG A 424 26.75 -2.68 7.28
CA ARG A 424 26.52 -4.09 7.60
C ARG A 424 26.27 -4.97 6.38
N LEU A 425 25.49 -4.48 5.40
CA LEU A 425 25.21 -5.25 4.18
C LEU A 425 26.49 -5.44 3.35
N LEU A 426 27.34 -4.42 3.28
CA LEU A 426 28.65 -4.51 2.62
C LEU A 426 29.61 -5.46 3.38
N ASP A 427 29.65 -5.37 4.70
CA ASP A 427 30.43 -6.31 5.55
C ASP A 427 29.95 -7.76 5.40
N SER A 428 28.67 -7.95 5.06
CA SER A 428 28.09 -9.27 4.76
C SER A 428 28.43 -9.79 3.36
N GLY A 429 29.13 -9.00 2.54
CA GLY A 429 29.60 -9.38 1.21
C GLY A 429 28.60 -9.15 0.07
N LEU A 430 27.56 -8.32 0.28
CA LEU A 430 26.66 -7.96 -0.82
C LEU A 430 27.40 -7.11 -1.87
N ASP A 431 27.24 -7.46 -3.14
CA ASP A 431 27.91 -6.79 -4.26
C ASP A 431 27.19 -5.49 -4.65
N LEU A 432 27.96 -4.40 -4.81
CA LEU A 432 27.46 -3.10 -5.29
C LEU A 432 27.13 -3.11 -6.79
N GLU A 433 27.64 -4.10 -7.54
CA GLU A 433 27.36 -4.28 -8.97
C GLU A 433 26.40 -5.43 -9.25
N ASP A 434 25.79 -6.01 -8.20
CA ASP A 434 24.73 -7.00 -8.33
C ASP A 434 23.62 -6.46 -9.22
N ARG A 435 23.13 -7.29 -10.14
CA ARG A 435 22.05 -6.92 -11.07
C ARG A 435 20.72 -7.55 -10.69
N ASP A 436 19.66 -6.75 -10.77
CA ASP A 436 18.29 -7.25 -10.71
C ASP A 436 17.82 -7.83 -12.07
N ALA A 437 16.55 -8.26 -12.16
CA ALA A 437 16.00 -8.84 -13.39
C ALA A 437 15.98 -7.88 -14.60
N THR A 438 16.06 -6.58 -14.37
CA THR A 438 16.16 -5.54 -15.41
C THR A 438 17.60 -5.10 -15.67
N GLY A 439 18.57 -5.71 -15.00
CA GLY A 439 19.99 -5.36 -15.14
C GLY A 439 20.41 -4.16 -14.32
N ARG A 440 19.53 -3.63 -13.46
CA ARG A 440 19.82 -2.47 -12.62
C ARG A 440 20.71 -2.87 -11.47
N THR A 441 21.65 -1.98 -11.13
CA THR A 441 22.47 -2.08 -9.91
C THR A 441 21.77 -1.39 -8.73
N PRO A 442 22.25 -1.56 -7.49
CA PRO A 442 21.81 -0.76 -6.35
C PRO A 442 21.84 0.75 -6.60
N LEU A 443 22.86 1.26 -7.29
CA LEU A 443 22.97 2.68 -7.64
C LEU A 443 21.90 3.12 -8.66
N HIS A 444 21.58 2.28 -9.65
CA HIS A 444 20.43 2.54 -10.54
C HIS A 444 19.13 2.61 -9.75
N SER A 445 18.92 1.70 -8.81
CA SER A 445 17.71 1.68 -7.98
C SER A 445 17.61 2.93 -7.12
N ALA A 446 18.72 3.40 -6.54
CA ALA A 446 18.76 4.65 -5.77
C ALA A 446 18.32 5.87 -6.60
N VAL A 447 18.74 5.97 -7.86
CA VAL A 447 18.29 7.06 -8.74
C VAL A 447 16.86 6.86 -9.22
N HIS A 448 16.50 5.63 -9.61
CA HIS A 448 15.19 5.33 -10.18
C HIS A 448 14.05 5.50 -9.17
N ASP A 449 14.27 5.06 -7.94
CA ASP A 449 13.28 4.99 -6.87
C ASP A 449 13.24 6.24 -5.97
N ASP A 450 13.87 7.35 -6.38
CA ASP A 450 13.93 8.62 -5.64
C ASP A 450 14.65 8.50 -4.28
N GLY A 451 15.78 7.79 -4.27
CA GLY A 451 16.70 7.73 -3.15
C GLY A 451 17.35 9.10 -2.87
N SER A 452 17.63 9.34 -1.60
CA SER A 452 18.28 10.55 -1.10
C SER A 452 19.65 10.74 -1.71
N ALA A 453 20.05 12.01 -1.85
CA ALA A 453 21.41 12.37 -2.25
C ALA A 453 22.46 11.71 -1.33
N ALA A 454 22.16 11.59 -0.03
CA ALA A 454 23.05 10.95 0.94
C ALA A 454 23.25 9.45 0.61
N LEU A 455 22.20 8.71 0.25
CA LEU A 455 22.31 7.31 -0.18
C LEU A 455 23.16 7.19 -1.46
N ILE A 456 22.89 8.04 -2.46
CA ILE A 456 23.63 8.04 -3.73
C ILE A 456 25.12 8.28 -3.47
N GLN A 457 25.45 9.30 -2.66
CA GLN A 457 26.83 9.61 -2.31
C GLN A 457 27.50 8.48 -1.52
N ALA A 458 26.78 7.83 -0.61
CA ALA A 458 27.31 6.70 0.15
C ALA A 458 27.61 5.47 -0.73
N LEU A 459 26.75 5.16 -1.70
CA LEU A 459 27.00 4.08 -2.66
C LEU A 459 28.21 4.37 -3.56
N LEU A 460 28.34 5.62 -4.04
CA LEU A 460 29.51 6.06 -4.81
C LEU A 460 30.79 6.00 -3.98
N ALA A 461 30.75 6.46 -2.73
CA ALA A 461 31.88 6.40 -1.80
C ALA A 461 32.29 4.95 -1.47
N ALA A 462 31.33 4.02 -1.48
CA ALA A 462 31.59 2.59 -1.31
C ALA A 462 32.14 1.90 -2.58
N GLY A 463 32.23 2.62 -3.70
CA GLY A 463 32.83 2.13 -4.95
C GLY A 463 31.84 1.66 -6.02
N ALA A 464 30.55 2.00 -5.90
CA ALA A 464 29.57 1.69 -6.96
C ALA A 464 29.91 2.41 -8.27
N ASN A 465 29.80 1.70 -9.40
CA ASN A 465 30.14 2.21 -10.72
C ASN A 465 29.02 3.10 -11.29
N PRO A 466 29.27 4.41 -11.49
CA PRO A 466 28.26 5.33 -12.06
C PRO A 466 28.05 5.13 -13.57
N HIS A 467 28.87 4.33 -14.25
CA HIS A 467 28.81 4.10 -15.70
C HIS A 467 28.17 2.75 -16.08
N SER A 468 27.67 2.00 -15.09
CA SER A 468 26.92 0.78 -15.36
C SER A 468 25.68 1.07 -16.21
N ARG A 469 25.32 0.13 -17.08
CA ARG A 469 24.11 0.19 -17.92
C ARG A 469 23.20 -1.00 -17.63
N ASP A 470 21.90 -0.73 -17.59
CA ASP A 470 20.87 -1.75 -17.42
C ASP A 470 20.63 -2.58 -18.72
N HIS A 471 19.68 -3.51 -18.71
CA HIS A 471 19.38 -4.34 -19.90
C HIS A 471 18.75 -3.55 -21.05
N PHE A 472 18.25 -2.34 -20.80
CA PHE A 472 17.76 -1.43 -21.83
C PHE A 472 18.88 -0.54 -22.38
N GLY A 473 20.11 -0.74 -21.92
CA GLY A 473 21.26 0.06 -22.28
C GLY A 473 21.23 1.45 -21.65
N GLN A 474 20.36 1.73 -20.69
CA GLN A 474 20.27 3.04 -20.05
C GLN A 474 21.34 3.20 -18.98
N SER A 475 22.03 4.33 -19.00
CA SER A 475 22.93 4.72 -17.92
C SER A 475 22.17 5.38 -16.77
N ILE A 476 22.80 5.47 -15.60
CA ILE A 476 22.23 6.14 -14.42
C ILE A 476 21.88 7.62 -14.72
N GLN A 477 22.69 8.31 -15.53
CA GLN A 477 22.45 9.70 -15.90
C GLN A 477 21.25 9.82 -16.85
N GLU A 478 21.17 8.97 -17.88
CA GLU A 478 20.03 8.93 -18.80
C GLU A 478 18.73 8.57 -18.06
N ASP A 479 18.82 7.68 -17.06
CA ASP A 479 17.71 7.39 -16.15
C ASP A 479 17.31 8.65 -15.36
N HIS A 480 18.25 9.33 -14.71
CA HIS A 480 17.95 10.56 -13.98
C HIS A 480 17.29 11.64 -14.86
N GLU A 481 17.82 11.87 -16.07
CA GLU A 481 17.29 12.85 -17.03
C GLU A 481 15.89 12.47 -17.53
N ARG A 482 15.68 11.21 -17.93
CA ARG A 482 14.35 10.69 -18.29
C ARG A 482 13.35 10.89 -17.16
N LEU A 483 13.78 10.63 -15.92
CA LEU A 483 12.92 10.71 -14.75
C LEU A 483 12.58 12.17 -14.37
N ARG A 484 13.44 13.12 -14.76
CA ARG A 484 13.21 14.56 -14.63
C ARG A 484 12.28 15.11 -15.73
N ASP A 485 12.39 14.55 -16.94
CA ASP A 485 11.79 15.13 -18.15
C ASP A 485 10.54 14.38 -18.67
N GLU A 486 10.07 13.29 -18.03
CA GLU A 486 8.90 12.52 -18.51
C GLU A 486 7.51 13.11 -18.15
N PRO A 487 6.72 13.54 -19.15
CA PRO A 487 5.29 13.29 -19.24
C PRO A 487 5.04 11.94 -19.94
N PHE A 488 4.89 10.89 -19.13
CA PHE A 488 4.29 9.56 -19.40
C PHE A 488 4.71 8.74 -20.63
N PHE A 489 5.29 7.57 -20.38
CA PHE A 489 5.32 6.47 -21.34
C PHE A 489 4.07 5.57 -21.36
N VAL A 490 3.68 5.26 -22.59
CA VAL A 490 2.63 4.35 -23.08
C VAL A 490 2.98 2.89 -22.78
N VAL A 491 1.98 2.10 -22.40
CA VAL A 491 2.07 0.64 -22.27
C VAL A 491 2.48 0.03 -23.63
N PRO A 492 3.53 -0.78 -23.75
CA PRO A 492 3.78 -1.50 -25.00
C PRO A 492 2.62 -2.47 -25.26
N PRO A 493 2.07 -2.54 -26.49
CA PRO A 493 1.06 -3.55 -26.81
C PRO A 493 1.65 -4.96 -26.63
N LYS A 494 0.76 -5.88 -26.27
CA LYS A 494 1.02 -7.28 -25.88
C LYS A 494 1.90 -8.05 -26.86
#